data_AF-A0A7X8IMI4-F1
#
_entry.id   AF-A0A7X8IMI4-F1
#
_cell.length_a   1.000
_cell.length_b   1.000
_cell.length_c   1.000
_cell.angle_alpha   90.00
_cell.angle_beta   90.00
_cell.angle_gamma   90.00
#
_symmetry.space_group_name_H-M   'P 1'
#
loop_
_entity.id
_entity.type
_entity.pdbx_description
1 polymer ?
#
loop_
_entity_poly.entity_id
_entity_poly.type
_entity_poly.pdbx_seq_one_letter_code
_entity_poly.pdbx_strand_id
1 'polypeptide(L)'
;IAVLGMFRGRKSNQDDRLVVYNLAQKFHDCFEDEFGATCCRVLNQMPFGTREQKRQCLEITTNTASLLMRFLLEEKLLSEDGTRL
;
A
#
# COMPACT_ATOMS: atom_id res chain seq x y z
N ILE A 1 1.10 1.36 -2.53
CA ILE A 1 1.43 0.89 -3.90
C ILE A 1 2.72 1.50 -4.46
N ALA A 2 2.88 2.83 -4.61
CA ALA A 2 4.02 3.43 -5.32
C ALA A 2 5.41 2.94 -4.87
N VAL A 3 5.62 2.76 -3.56
CA VAL A 3 6.88 2.27 -2.98
C VAL A 3 7.32 0.89 -3.50
N LEU A 4 6.39 0.03 -3.94
CA LEU A 4 6.70 -1.29 -4.49
C LEU A 4 7.54 -1.19 -5.77
N GLY A 5 7.40 -0.10 -6.52
CA GLY A 5 8.25 0.23 -7.65
C GLY A 5 9.71 0.43 -7.26
N MET A 6 10.00 0.88 -6.04
CA MET A 6 11.38 0.96 -5.56
C MET A 6 11.99 -0.44 -5.47
N PHE A 7 11.21 -1.46 -5.08
CA PHE A 7 11.67 -2.85 -4.88
C PHE A 7 11.75 -3.69 -6.17
N ARG A 8 10.73 -3.62 -7.01
CA ARG A 8 10.56 -4.47 -8.20
C ARG A 8 10.10 -3.70 -9.44
N GLY A 9 10.18 -2.38 -9.44
CA GLY A 9 9.85 -1.56 -10.60
C GLY A 9 10.80 -1.79 -11.78
N ARG A 10 10.30 -1.52 -12.98
CA ARG A 10 11.09 -1.58 -14.21
C ARG A 10 12.19 -0.53 -14.21
N LYS A 11 13.38 -0.92 -14.65
CA LYS A 11 14.53 -0.04 -14.92
C LYS A 11 14.59 0.40 -16.38
N SER A 12 14.04 -0.40 -17.28
CA SER A 12 13.95 -0.12 -18.71
C SER A 12 12.57 -0.39 -19.29
N ASN A 13 12.33 0.02 -20.54
CA ASN A 13 11.09 -0.31 -21.24
C ASN A 13 11.00 -1.79 -21.68
N GLN A 14 12.12 -2.53 -21.67
CA GLN A 14 12.19 -3.95 -22.02
C GLN A 14 11.84 -4.87 -20.85
N ASP A 15 11.92 -4.36 -19.62
CA ASP A 15 11.64 -5.15 -18.41
C ASP A 15 10.15 -5.51 -18.35
N ASP A 16 9.84 -6.70 -17.84
CA ASP A 16 8.46 -7.14 -17.68
C ASP A 16 7.74 -6.31 -16.60
N ARG A 17 6.65 -5.65 -17.02
CA ARG A 17 5.80 -4.84 -16.13
C ARG A 17 4.94 -5.69 -15.20
N LEU A 18 4.66 -6.95 -15.56
CA LEU A 18 3.76 -7.82 -14.82
C LEU A 18 4.30 -8.14 -13.43
N VAL A 19 5.63 -8.15 -13.24
CA VAL A 19 6.26 -8.38 -11.93
C VAL A 19 5.76 -7.37 -10.88
N VAL A 20 5.88 -6.07 -11.17
CA VAL A 20 5.43 -5.02 -10.23
C VAL A 20 3.92 -4.87 -10.22
N TYR A 21 3.23 -5.16 -11.33
CA TYR A 21 1.76 -5.09 -11.38
C TYR A 21 1.11 -6.16 -10.52
N ASN A 22 1.59 -7.40 -10.57
CA ASN A 22 1.08 -8.49 -9.74
C ASN A 22 1.32 -8.18 -8.26
N LEU A 23 2.49 -7.63 -7.91
CA LEU A 23 2.79 -7.21 -6.54
C LEU A 23 1.88 -6.06 -6.08
N ALA A 24 1.63 -5.09 -6.95
CA ALA A 24 0.72 -3.98 -6.68
C ALA A 24 -0.74 -4.45 -6.50
N GLN A 25 -1.18 -5.41 -7.31
CA GLN A 25 -2.48 -6.04 -7.20
C GLN A 25 -2.63 -6.76 -5.86
N LYS A 26 -1.68 -7.62 -5.48
CA LYS A 26 -1.71 -8.29 -4.17
C LYS A 26 -1.84 -7.29 -3.01
N PHE A 27 -1.04 -6.22 -3.02
CA PHE A 27 -1.14 -5.22 -1.94
C PHE A 27 -2.45 -4.43 -1.98
N HIS A 28 -2.99 -4.17 -3.16
CA HIS A 28 -4.32 -3.58 -3.32
C HIS A 28 -5.39 -4.47 -2.69
N ASP A 29 -5.34 -5.78 -2.95
CA ASP A 29 -6.29 -6.75 -2.44
C ASP A 29 -6.16 -6.86 -0.91
N CYS A 30 -4.94 -6.91 -0.36
CA CYS A 30 -4.73 -6.85 1.10
C CYS A 30 -5.32 -5.57 1.73
N PHE A 31 -5.22 -4.43 1.05
CA PHE A 31 -5.81 -3.18 1.53
C PHE A 31 -7.34 -3.26 1.50
N GLU A 32 -7.92 -3.79 0.43
CA GLU A 32 -9.36 -3.96 0.31
C GLU A 32 -9.91 -4.95 1.35
N ASP A 33 -9.20 -6.04 1.62
CA ASP A 33 -9.56 -7.01 2.67
C ASP A 33 -9.55 -6.39 4.07
N GLU A 34 -8.57 -5.51 4.36
CA GLU A 34 -8.44 -4.85 5.67
C GLU A 34 -9.45 -3.71 5.86
N PHE A 35 -9.69 -2.89 4.83
CA PHE A 35 -10.48 -1.65 4.95
C PHE A 35 -11.86 -1.71 4.28
N GLY A 36 -12.15 -2.77 3.52
CA GLY A 36 -13.43 -3.03 2.85
C GLY A 36 -13.66 -2.27 1.54
N ALA A 37 -12.80 -1.31 1.19
CA ALA A 37 -12.83 -0.59 -0.08
C ALA A 37 -11.49 0.09 -0.33
N THR A 38 -11.21 0.50 -1.57
CA THR A 38 -9.96 1.21 -1.91
C THR A 38 -10.16 2.70 -2.22
N CYS A 39 -11.40 3.14 -2.37
CA CYS A 39 -11.73 4.54 -2.64
C CYS A 39 -11.87 5.35 -1.33
N CYS A 40 -11.06 6.40 -1.16
CA CYS A 40 -11.12 7.27 0.02
C CYS A 40 -12.50 7.87 0.30
N ARG A 41 -13.33 8.09 -0.74
CA ARG A 41 -14.70 8.61 -0.58
C ARG A 41 -15.63 7.59 0.09
N VAL A 42 -15.40 6.30 -0.13
CA VAL A 42 -16.15 5.22 0.52
C VAL A 42 -15.65 5.04 1.94
N LEU A 43 -14.32 5.06 2.12
CA LEU A 43 -13.67 4.85 3.41
C LEU A 43 -13.82 6.01 4.40
N ASN A 44 -14.04 7.24 3.92
CA ASN A 44 -14.15 8.43 4.75
C ASN A 44 -15.27 9.34 4.22
N GLN A 45 -16.47 9.11 4.74
CA GLN A 45 -17.70 9.77 4.30
C GLN A 45 -17.95 11.11 5.03
N MET A 46 -17.04 11.51 5.92
CA MET A 46 -17.14 12.77 6.65
C MET A 46 -16.94 13.96 5.69
N PRO A 47 -17.59 15.12 5.94
CA PRO A 47 -17.39 16.31 5.14
C PRO A 47 -15.91 16.71 5.09
N PHE A 48 -15.44 17.03 3.88
CA PHE A 48 -14.03 17.34 3.66
C PHE A 48 -13.57 18.54 4.49
N GLY A 49 -12.40 18.43 5.12
CA GLY A 49 -11.79 19.50 5.92
C GLY A 49 -12.19 19.49 7.40
N THR A 50 -13.18 18.69 7.80
CA THR A 50 -13.55 18.51 9.22
C THR A 50 -12.44 17.83 10.01
N ARG A 51 -12.45 18.00 11.33
CA ARG A 51 -11.46 17.37 12.22
C ARG A 51 -11.59 15.85 12.21
N GLU A 52 -12.82 15.37 12.13
CA GLU A 52 -13.19 13.97 12.10
C GLU A 52 -12.69 13.31 10.81
N GLN A 53 -12.90 13.96 9.65
CA GLN A 53 -12.35 13.52 8.37
C GLN A 53 -10.83 13.37 8.44
N LYS A 54 -10.12 14.35 9.03
CA LYS A 54 -8.66 14.29 9.19
C LYS A 54 -8.23 13.17 10.14
N ARG A 55 -8.94 12.97 11.26
CA ARG A 55 -8.67 11.89 12.22
C ARG A 55 -8.79 10.53 11.55
N GLN A 56 -9.85 10.31 10.77
CA GLN A 56 -10.08 9.06 10.06
C GLN A 56 -9.05 8.82 8.95
N CYS A 57 -8.64 9.87 8.22
CA CYS A 57 -7.51 9.76 7.30
C CYS A 57 -6.22 9.34 7.99
N LEU A 58 -5.90 9.92 9.16
CA LEU A 58 -4.71 9.55 9.93
C LEU A 58 -4.75 8.08 10.36
N GLU A 59 -5.91 7.62 10.83
CA GLU A 59 -6.12 6.23 11.23
C GLU A 59 -5.89 5.25 10.06
N ILE A 60 -6.50 5.53 8.90
CA ILE A 60 -6.33 4.71 7.69
C ILE A 60 -4.87 4.71 7.24
N THR A 61 -4.19 5.86 7.17
CA THR A 61 -2.80 5.92 6.69
C THR A 61 -1.82 5.26 7.65
N THR A 62 -2.01 5.39 8.96
CA THR A 62 -1.18 4.69 9.96
C THR A 62 -1.36 3.17 9.83
N ASN A 63 -2.59 2.67 9.77
CA ASN A 63 -2.84 1.24 9.61
C ASN A 63 -2.31 0.72 8.26
N THR A 64 -2.42 1.52 7.19
CA THR A 64 -1.84 1.19 5.88
C THR A 64 -0.32 1.05 5.94
N ALA A 65 0.37 1.89 6.72
CA ALA A 65 1.82 1.78 6.89
C ALA A 65 2.20 0.46 7.59
N SER A 66 1.47 0.07 8.63
CA SER A 66 1.66 -1.23 9.31
C SER A 66 1.36 -2.41 8.37
N LEU A 67 0.26 -2.35 7.62
CA LEU A 67 -0.11 -3.36 6.63
C LEU A 67 0.97 -3.51 5.54
N LEU A 68 1.46 -2.38 5.01
CA LEU A 68 2.53 -2.36 4.02
C LEU A 68 3.82 -2.99 4.57
N MET A 69 4.22 -2.66 5.80
CA MET A 69 5.43 -3.23 6.39
C MET A 69 5.33 -4.75 6.49
N ARG A 70 4.21 -5.27 6.99
CA ARG A 70 3.94 -6.72 7.03
C ARG A 70 4.01 -7.35 5.65
N PHE A 71 3.33 -6.76 4.67
CA PHE A 71 3.34 -7.23 3.29
C PHE A 71 4.77 -7.29 2.70
N LEU A 72 5.60 -6.28 2.94
CA LEU A 72 6.99 -6.25 2.44
C LEU A 72 7.85 -7.38 3.05
N LEU A 73 7.65 -7.70 4.33
CA LEU A 73 8.34 -8.80 5.00
C LEU A 73 7.84 -10.17 4.49
N GLU A 74 6.52 -10.34 4.37
CA GLU A 74 5.89 -11.58 3.89
C GLU A 74 6.28 -11.90 2.44
N GLU A 75 6.33 -10.90 1.56
CA GLU A 75 6.79 -11.04 0.17
C GLU A 75 8.33 -11.04 0.02
N LYS A 76 9.08 -11.02 1.14
CA LYS A 76 10.55 -11.04 1.17
C LYS A 76 11.20 -9.94 0.33
N LEU A 77 10.64 -8.74 0.39
CA LEU A 77 11.17 -7.53 -0.25
C LEU A 77 12.04 -6.71 0.72
N LEU A 78 11.84 -6.93 2.01
CA LEU A 78 12.58 -6.34 3.10
C LEU A 78 12.99 -7.44 4.09
N SER A 79 14.16 -7.32 4.71
CA SER A 79 14.57 -8.10 5.87
C SER A 79 14.05 -7.49 7.17
N GLU A 80 14.10 -8.26 8.26
CA GLU A 80 13.62 -7.81 9.57
C GLU A 80 14.39 -6.60 10.14
N ASP A 81 15.65 -6.42 9.74
CA ASP A 81 16.48 -5.26 10.11
C ASP A 81 16.21 -4.02 9.24
N GLY A 82 15.24 -4.09 8.31
CA GLY A 82 14.86 -2.98 7.44
C GLY A 82 15.69 -2.86 6.16
N THR A 83 16.59 -3.81 5.89
CA THR A 83 17.38 -3.84 4.66
C THR A 83 16.56 -4.39 3.49
N ARG A 84 16.78 -3.86 2.28
CA ARG A 84 16.09 -4.35 1.08
C ARG A 84 16.70 -5.67 0.58
N LEU A 85 15.83 -6.59 0.15
CA LEU A 85 16.17 -7.89 -0.43
C LEU A 85 16.13 -7.94 -1.98
#